data_AF-A0A0A0K833-F1
#
_entry.id   AF-A0A0A0K833-F1
#
_cell.length_a   1.000
_cell.length_b   1.000
_cell.length_c   1.000
_cell.angle_alpha   90.00
_cell.angle_beta   90.00
_cell.angle_gamma   90.00
#
_symmetry.space_group_name_H-M   'P 1'
#
loop_
_entity.id
_entity.type
_entity.pdbx_description
1 polymer ?
#
loop_
_entity_poly.entity_id
_entity_poly.type
_entity_poly.pdbx_seq_one_letter_code
_entity_poly.pdbx_strand_id
1 'polypeptide(L)'
;MFVFILDEIHSFVDAVSALAGLGYVFNLKFSPEMFSIMANPTPSPSCTIALQLFPPFFNQQYSCQQLHYSWIYINHFFPEMFHLERTGFSSLTFSFADSHHADLTFCSRDG
;
A
#
# COMPACT_ATOMS: atom_id res chain seq x y z
N MET A 1 -0.63 -10.69 -12.12
CA MET A 1 -1.05 -9.28 -12.08
C MET A 1 -1.81 -9.07 -10.80
N PHE A 2 -1.47 -8.03 -10.06
CA PHE A 2 -2.16 -7.63 -8.83
C PHE A 2 -2.70 -6.22 -9.01
N VAL A 3 -3.94 -5.98 -8.58
CA VAL A 3 -4.52 -4.63 -8.53
C VAL A 3 -5.45 -4.50 -7.34
N PHE A 4 -5.40 -3.36 -6.66
CA PHE A 4 -6.48 -2.91 -5.79
C PHE A 4 -6.88 -1.48 -6.12
N ILE A 5 -8.12 -1.15 -5.79
CA ILE A 5 -8.63 0.21 -5.88
C ILE A 5 -9.31 0.59 -4.56
N LEU A 6 -8.96 1.77 -4.05
CA LEU A 6 -9.52 2.40 -2.87
C LEU A 6 -10.30 3.65 -3.31
N ASP A 7 -11.59 3.71 -3.00
CA ASP A 7 -12.40 4.95 -3.18
C ASP A 7 -12.00 6.04 -2.19
N GLU A 8 -11.57 5.64 -0.99
CA GLU A 8 -11.17 6.51 0.11
C GLU A 8 -9.77 6.11 0.61
N ILE A 9 -8.76 6.86 0.17
CA ILE A 9 -7.35 6.63 0.49
C ILE A 9 -7.03 6.98 1.95
N HIS A 10 -7.85 7.80 2.61
CA HIS A 10 -7.61 8.31 3.96
C HIS A 10 -7.34 7.19 4.97
N SER A 11 -8.22 6.18 5.07
CA SER A 11 -8.04 5.06 6.00
C SER A 11 -6.79 4.23 5.69
N PHE A 12 -6.38 4.17 4.42
CA PHE A 12 -5.16 3.47 4.02
C PHE A 12 -3.91 4.27 4.41
N VAL A 13 -3.90 5.58 4.16
CA VAL A 13 -2.82 6.49 4.57
C VAL A 13 -2.64 6.45 6.08
N ASP A 14 -3.73 6.53 6.85
CA ASP A 14 -3.71 6.42 8.31
C ASP A 14 -3.11 5.09 8.77
N ALA A 15 -3.54 3.97 8.19
CA ALA A 15 -3.02 2.65 8.56
C ALA A 15 -1.52 2.51 8.22
N VAL A 16 -1.08 3.02 7.06
CA VAL A 16 0.34 2.99 6.65
C VAL A 16 1.19 3.92 7.51
N SER A 17 0.64 5.03 8.01
CA SER A 17 1.36 5.97 8.88
C SER A 17 1.91 5.30 10.16
N ALA A 18 1.19 4.31 10.69
CA ALA A 18 1.62 3.53 11.85
C ALA A 18 2.91 2.73 11.59
N LEU A 19 3.21 2.44 10.33
CA LEU A 19 4.41 1.73 9.91
C LEU A 19 5.52 2.68 9.45
N ALA A 20 5.18 3.83 8.84
CA ALA A 20 6.11 4.66 8.06
C ALA A 20 7.43 5.06 8.77
N GLY A 21 7.43 5.15 10.11
CA GLY A 21 8.63 5.47 10.90
C GLY A 21 9.56 4.29 11.22
N LEU A 22 9.21 3.07 10.81
CA LEU A 22 9.92 1.86 11.23
C LEU A 22 11.11 1.51 10.34
N GLY A 23 11.22 2.03 9.13
CA GLY A 23 12.36 1.70 8.28
C GLY A 23 12.30 2.35 6.91
N TYR A 24 13.18 1.89 6.01
CA TYR A 24 13.34 2.46 4.67
C TYR A 24 12.64 1.62 3.58
N VAL A 25 12.71 0.29 3.68
CA VAL A 25 12.16 -0.64 2.68
C VAL A 25 11.15 -1.55 3.35
N PHE A 26 9.91 -1.55 2.84
CA PHE A 26 8.86 -2.45 3.30
C PHE A 26 8.59 -3.53 2.27
N ASN A 27 8.39 -4.75 2.77
CA ASN A 27 8.03 -5.89 1.95
C ASN A 27 6.52 -5.92 1.76
N LEU A 28 6.10 -6.17 0.53
CA LEU A 28 4.71 -6.32 0.16
C LEU A 28 4.40 -7.79 -0.13
N LYS A 29 3.28 -8.26 0.40
CA LYS A 29 2.73 -9.59 0.11
C LYS A 29 1.31 -9.42 -0.42
N PHE A 30 1.01 -10.08 -1.52
CA PHE A 30 -0.32 -10.08 -2.13
C PHE A 30 -0.78 -11.52 -2.30
N SER A 31 -2.03 -11.79 -1.97
CA SER A 31 -2.62 -13.11 -2.12
C SER A 31 -4.12 -12.97 -2.39
N PRO A 32 -4.81 -14.01 -2.87
CA PRO A 32 -6.27 -13.96 -3.00
C PRO A 32 -6.99 -13.61 -1.68
N GLU A 33 -6.36 -13.89 -0.54
CA GLU A 33 -6.96 -13.77 0.79
C GLU A 33 -6.67 -12.43 1.47
N MET A 34 -5.55 -11.77 1.12
CA MET A 34 -5.07 -10.58 1.83
C MET A 34 -3.92 -9.87 1.12
N PHE A 35 -3.81 -8.57 1.40
CA PHE A 35 -2.63 -7.76 1.18
C PHE A 35 -1.89 -7.51 2.51
N SER A 36 -0.57 -7.44 2.47
CA SER A 36 0.24 -7.08 3.63
C SER A 36 1.40 -6.16 3.30
N ILE A 37 1.62 -5.19 4.18
CA ILE A 37 2.80 -4.33 4.20
C ILE A 37 3.58 -4.65 5.46
N MET A 38 4.83 -5.09 5.30
CA MET A 38 5.67 -5.58 6.38
C MET A 38 6.87 -4.66 6.56
N ALA A 39 6.95 -4.04 7.72
CA ALA A 39 8.07 -3.23 8.16
C ALA A 39 9.04 -4.08 8.98
N ASN A 40 10.32 -3.98 8.64
CA ASN A 40 11.42 -4.50 9.46
C ASN A 40 12.12 -3.30 10.11
N PRO A 41 11.90 -3.06 11.42
CA PRO A 41 12.54 -2.01 12.18
C PRO A 41 14.06 -2.00 12.00
N THR A 42 14.59 -0.84 11.61
CA THR A 42 16.03 -0.58 11.57
C THR A 42 16.41 0.43 12.66
N PRO A 43 17.49 0.21 13.46
CA PRO A 43 18.62 -0.69 13.19
C PRO A 43 18.53 -2.11 13.80
N SER A 44 17.50 -2.44 14.59
CA SER A 44 17.37 -3.76 15.21
C SER A 44 16.15 -4.53 14.66
N PRO A 45 16.33 -5.62 13.91
CA PRO A 45 15.23 -6.39 13.32
C PRO A 45 14.54 -7.32 14.33
N SER A 46 14.51 -6.93 15.61
CA SER A 46 13.99 -7.75 16.72
C SER A 46 12.50 -8.11 16.59
N CYS A 47 11.77 -7.48 15.67
CA CYS A 47 10.42 -7.87 15.30
C CYS A 47 10.12 -7.47 13.85
N THR A 48 9.22 -8.17 13.17
CA THR A 48 8.59 -7.67 11.93
C THR A 48 7.18 -7.21 12.31
N ILE A 49 6.80 -6.01 11.87
CA ILE A 49 5.44 -5.49 12.06
C ILE A 49 4.75 -5.51 10.71
N ALA A 50 3.57 -6.13 10.65
CA ALA A 50 2.80 -6.26 9.42
C ALA A 50 1.42 -5.60 9.56
N LEU A 51 1.09 -4.70 8.64
CA LEU A 51 -0.29 -4.30 8.39
C LEU A 51 -0.91 -5.30 7.42
N GLN A 52 -2.05 -5.87 7.80
CA GLN A 52 -2.78 -6.86 7.03
C GLN A 52 -4.16 -6.32 6.66
N LEU A 53 -4.46 -6.26 5.36
CA LEU A 53 -5.72 -5.75 4.83
C LEU A 53 -6.41 -6.87 4.04
N PHE A 54 -7.63 -7.22 4.44
CA PHE A 54 -8.44 -8.22 3.76
C PHE A 54 -9.20 -7.61 2.58
N PRO A 55 -9.59 -8.39 1.55
CA PRO A 55 -10.31 -7.91 0.38
C PRO A 55 -11.49 -6.96 0.67
N PRO A 56 -12.31 -7.14 1.72
CA PRO A 56 -13.40 -6.22 2.04
C PRO A 56 -12.97 -4.80 2.41
N PHE A 57 -11.69 -4.56 2.76
CA PHE A 57 -11.16 -3.21 2.96
C PHE A 57 -11.12 -2.42 1.64
N PHE A 58 -10.94 -3.11 0.51
CA PHE A 58 -10.84 -2.52 -0.82
C PHE A 58 -12.25 -2.44 -1.42
N ASN A 59 -12.99 -1.42 -1.03
CA ASN A 59 -14.42 -1.26 -1.32
C ASN A 59 -14.78 -1.35 -2.82
N GLN A 60 -13.84 -1.03 -3.70
CA GLN A 60 -14.07 -1.00 -5.15
C GLN A 60 -13.54 -2.24 -5.86
N GLN A 61 -12.25 -2.55 -5.70
CA GLN A 61 -11.64 -3.68 -6.39
C GLN A 61 -10.46 -4.24 -5.62
N TYR A 62 -10.39 -5.57 -5.54
CA TYR A 62 -9.21 -6.33 -5.15
C TYR A 62 -9.07 -7.52 -6.10
N SER A 63 -8.00 -7.57 -6.89
CA SER A 63 -7.75 -8.67 -7.83
C SER A 63 -6.34 -9.21 -7.62
N CYS A 64 -6.29 -10.46 -7.15
CA CYS A 64 -5.07 -11.21 -6.94
C CYS A 64 -5.38 -12.69 -7.17
N GLN A 65 -4.80 -13.29 -8.21
CA GLN A 65 -5.08 -14.69 -8.54
C GLN A 65 -4.12 -15.67 -7.85
N GLN A 66 -2.93 -15.21 -7.49
CA GLN A 66 -1.87 -16.02 -6.91
C GLN A 66 -1.03 -15.21 -5.95
N LEU A 67 -0.22 -15.90 -5.17
CA LEU A 67 0.70 -15.28 -4.23
C LEU A 67 1.80 -14.50 -4.96
N HIS A 68 1.95 -13.22 -4.61
CA HIS A 68 2.98 -12.33 -5.13
C HIS A 68 3.75 -11.66 -3.99
N TYR A 69 5.01 -11.35 -4.26
CA TYR A 69 5.91 -10.64 -3.36
C TYR A 69 6.54 -9.48 -4.09
N SER A 70 6.66 -8.34 -3.41
CA SER A 70 7.35 -7.15 -3.90
C SER A 70 7.91 -6.37 -2.71
N TRP A 71 8.49 -5.20 -2.97
CA TRP A 71 8.99 -4.29 -1.96
C TRP A 71 8.84 -2.85 -2.44
N ILE A 72 8.79 -1.92 -1.50
CA ILE A 72 8.72 -0.48 -1.78
C ILE A 72 9.65 0.31 -0.85
N TYR A 73 10.16 1.43 -1.34
CA TYR A 73 10.80 2.43 -0.50
C TYR A 73 9.72 3.29 0.19
N ILE A 74 9.40 2.95 1.44
CA ILE A 74 8.29 3.61 2.15
C ILE A 74 8.55 5.10 2.37
N ASN A 75 9.82 5.48 2.52
CA ASN A 75 10.26 6.86 2.71
C ASN A 75 10.03 7.74 1.48
N HIS A 76 9.78 7.16 0.30
CA HIS A 76 9.33 7.88 -0.88
C HIS A 76 7.82 7.73 -1.07
N PHE A 77 7.31 6.52 -0.86
CA PHE A 77 5.92 6.17 -1.11
C PHE A 77 4.93 6.88 -0.17
N PHE A 78 5.16 6.82 1.15
CA PHE A 78 4.22 7.35 2.13
C PHE A 78 4.11 8.87 2.08
N PRO A 79 5.20 9.67 2.03
CA PRO A 79 5.09 11.12 1.94
C PRO A 79 4.31 11.59 0.70
N GLU A 80 4.49 10.93 -0.44
CA GLU A 80 3.76 11.24 -1.67
C GLU A 80 2.26 10.95 -1.52
N MET A 81 1.90 9.75 -1.05
CA MET A 81 0.49 9.42 -0.79
C MET A 81 -0.16 10.38 0.21
N PHE A 82 0.54 10.71 1.30
CA PHE A 82 0.06 11.62 2.33
C PHE A 82 -0.11 13.04 1.78
N HIS A 83 0.82 13.50 0.93
CA HIS A 83 0.69 14.81 0.27
C HIS A 83 -0.52 14.84 -0.66
N LEU A 84 -0.69 13.82 -1.51
CA LEU A 84 -1.78 13.75 -2.47
C LEU A 84 -3.14 13.70 -1.78
N GLU A 85 -3.29 12.88 -0.73
CA GLU A 85 -4.51 12.85 0.10
C GLU A 85 -4.87 14.25 0.63
N ARG A 86 -3.89 14.97 1.18
CA ARG A 86 -4.09 16.33 1.70
C ARG A 86 -4.41 17.37 0.65
N THR A 87 -4.04 17.13 -0.61
CA THR A 87 -4.34 18.02 -1.74
C THR A 87 -5.69 17.75 -2.39
N GLY A 88 -6.46 16.77 -1.88
CA GLY A 88 -7.82 16.49 -2.34
C GLY A 88 -7.97 15.26 -3.23
N PHE A 89 -6.91 14.44 -3.36
CA PHE A 89 -7.04 13.12 -3.99
C PHE A 89 -7.72 12.17 -3.00
N SER A 90 -8.84 11.58 -3.42
CA SER A 90 -9.62 10.70 -2.55
C SER A 90 -9.39 9.24 -2.87
N SER A 91 -9.08 8.89 -4.12
CA SER A 91 -8.95 7.50 -4.54
C SER A 91 -7.53 7.13 -4.96
N LEU A 92 -7.21 5.84 -4.82
CA LEU A 92 -5.94 5.24 -5.21
C LEU A 92 -6.20 3.93 -5.95
N THR A 93 -5.70 3.84 -7.18
CA THR A 93 -5.46 2.57 -7.85
C THR A 93 -3.99 2.19 -7.71
N PHE A 94 -3.76 0.98 -7.24
CA PHE A 94 -2.44 0.40 -7.09
C PHE A 94 -2.36 -0.88 -7.89
N SER A 95 -1.35 -1.03 -8.75
CA SER A 95 -1.15 -2.28 -9.49
C SER A 95 0.31 -2.64 -9.67
N PHE A 96 0.56 -3.93 -9.87
CA PHE A 96 1.86 -4.47 -10.32
C PHE A 96 1.64 -5.20 -11.65
N ALA A 97 2.25 -4.67 -12.72
CA ALA A 97 2.35 -5.35 -14.00
C ALA A 97 3.47 -6.41 -13.98
N ASP A 98 4.59 -6.12 -13.30
CA ASP A 98 5.72 -7.02 -13.07
C ASP A 98 6.28 -6.87 -11.63
N SER A 99 7.31 -7.62 -11.26
CA SER A 99 7.89 -7.61 -9.90
C SER A 99 8.73 -6.36 -9.56
N HIS A 100 8.92 -5.45 -10.50
CA HIS A 100 9.83 -4.32 -10.39
C HIS A 100 9.15 -2.96 -10.52
N HIS A 101 7.95 -2.90 -11.08
CA HIS A 101 7.21 -1.64 -11.31
C HIS A 101 5.82 -1.69 -10.67
N ALA A 102 5.57 -0.75 -9.78
CA ALA A 102 4.24 -0.47 -9.24
C ALA A 102 3.67 0.76 -9.96
N ASP A 103 2.44 0.63 -10.46
CA ASP A 103 1.69 1.75 -11.01
C ASP A 103 0.72 2.30 -9.96
N LEU A 104 0.74 3.62 -9.80
CA LEU A 104 -0.02 4.38 -8.83
C LEU A 104 -0.83 5.43 -9.57
N THR A 105 -2.15 5.32 -9.53
CA THR A 105 -3.04 6.32 -10.10
C THR A 105 -3.89 6.91 -8.99
N PHE A 106 -3.83 8.22 -8.85
CA PHE A 106 -4.63 8.97 -7.88
C PHE A 106 -5.69 9.77 -8.61
N CYS A 107 -6.93 9.76 -8.12
CA CYS A 107 -7.99 10.62 -8.65
C CYS A 107 -8.53 11.55 -7.56
N SER A 108 -8.89 12.76 -7.96
CA SER A 108 -9.61 13.70 -7.10
C SER A 108 -11.10 13.36 -7.06
N ARG A 109 -11.78 13.82 -6.02
CA ARG A 109 -13.23 13.65 -5.86
C ARG A 109 -14.07 14.40 -6.90
N ASP A 110 -13.45 15.37 -7.59
CA ASP A 110 -14.09 16.29 -8.54
C ASP A 110 -13.78 15.97 -10.02
N GLY A 111 -13.26 14.77 -10.31
CA GLY A 111 -12.85 14.33 -11.66
C GLY A 111 -13.72 13.24 -12.27
#